data_AF-A0AAW6VDI1-F1
#
_entry.id   AF-A0AAW6VDI1-F1
#
_cell.length_a   1.000
_cell.length_b   1.000
_cell.length_c   1.000
_cell.angle_alpha   90.00
_cell.angle_beta   90.00
_cell.angle_gamma   90.00
#
_symmetry.space_group_name_H-M   'P 1'
#
loop_
_entity.id
_entity.type
_entity.pdbx_description
1 polymer ?
#
loop_
_entity_poly.entity_id
_entity_poly.type
_entity_poly.pdbx_seq_one_letter_code
_entity_poly.pdbx_strand_id
1 'polypeptide(L)'
;MKAKIEGLLNKEYKKLNDPIIQSHFLNYTCVLISGYLEKEIQNILDIYKKTAHFNSHDCKDELKSMRKIQNAKWCSVRPTLTNIDNKVILKLSKLKDFSLVTSSINNIVNTRHKIAHGENVTNLTIDILKQDFKNINRFLKKLKSIFTSL
;
A
#
# COMPACT_ATOMS: atom_id res chain seq x y z
N MET A 1 12.09 5.69 1.69
CA MET A 1 10.81 5.85 2.45
C MET A 1 10.61 4.71 3.43
N LYS A 2 10.75 3.44 3.01
CA LYS A 2 10.65 2.25 3.87
C LYS A 2 11.47 2.32 5.18
N ALA A 3 12.79 2.56 5.10
CA ALA A 3 13.66 2.65 6.28
C ALA A 3 13.23 3.73 7.28
N LYS A 4 12.71 4.86 6.79
CA LYS A 4 12.16 5.93 7.63
C LYS A 4 10.93 5.45 8.40
N ILE A 5 10.02 4.74 7.73
CA ILE A 5 8.83 4.15 8.37
C ILE A 5 9.25 3.11 9.41
N GLU A 6 10.18 2.21 9.07
CA GLU A 6 10.72 1.23 10.02
C GLU A 6 11.33 1.89 11.25
N GLY A 7 12.11 2.97 11.05
CA GLY A 7 12.64 3.77 12.15
C GLY A 7 11.54 4.39 13.03
N LEU A 8 10.48 4.93 12.44
CA LEU A 8 9.34 5.46 13.20
C LEU A 8 8.61 4.36 13.97
N LEU A 9 8.33 3.23 13.34
CA LEU A 9 7.63 2.10 13.98
C LEU A 9 8.44 1.47 15.13
N ASN A 10 9.77 1.54 15.06
CA ASN A 10 10.67 1.00 16.08
C ASN A 10 11.08 2.02 17.15
N LYS A 11 10.77 3.31 16.98
CA LYS A 11 10.98 4.29 18.05
C LYS A 11 10.14 3.89 19.26
N GLU A 12 10.71 4.10 20.45
CA GLU A 12 10.00 3.95 21.70
C GLU A 12 8.92 5.04 21.84
N TYR A 13 7.81 4.82 21.15
CA TYR A 13 6.61 5.65 21.19
C TYR A 13 6.12 5.91 22.61
N LYS A 14 6.33 4.94 23.53
CA LYS A 14 6.01 5.06 24.96
C LYS A 14 6.81 6.13 25.71
N LYS A 15 7.94 6.61 25.15
CA LYS A 15 8.71 7.73 25.72
C LYS A 15 8.10 9.10 25.41
N LEU A 16 7.09 9.16 24.52
CA LEU A 16 6.33 10.39 24.28
C LEU A 16 5.26 10.50 25.37
N ASN A 17 5.49 11.32 26.39
CA ASN A 17 4.55 11.42 27.53
C ASN A 17 3.27 12.21 27.21
N ASP A 18 3.23 12.93 26.07
CA ASP A 18 2.11 13.76 25.66
C ASP A 18 1.17 13.00 24.69
N PRO A 19 -0.11 12.78 25.04
CA PRO A 19 -1.12 12.14 24.18
C PRO A 19 -1.34 12.83 22.84
N ILE A 20 -1.21 14.16 22.77
CA ILE A 20 -1.38 14.94 21.54
C ILE A 20 -0.22 14.65 20.58
N ILE A 21 1.01 14.70 21.10
CA ILE A 21 2.22 14.38 20.31
C ILE A 21 2.17 12.93 19.82
N GLN A 22 1.73 12.02 20.68
CA GLN A 22 1.47 10.62 20.36
C GLN A 22 0.49 10.46 19.19
N SER A 23 -0.67 11.14 19.24
CA SER A 23 -1.66 11.12 18.16
C SER A 23 -1.09 11.67 16.84
N HIS A 24 -0.42 12.82 16.87
CA HIS A 24 0.21 13.40 15.67
C HIS A 24 1.27 12.48 15.08
N PHE A 25 2.06 11.80 15.92
CA PHE A 25 3.07 10.85 15.48
C PHE A 25 2.45 9.66 14.74
N LEU A 26 1.37 9.08 15.29
CA LEU A 26 0.67 7.97 14.65
C LEU A 26 0.04 8.39 13.32
N ASN A 27 -0.62 9.55 13.30
CA ASN A 27 -1.22 10.11 12.09
C ASN A 27 -0.17 10.33 10.99
N TYR A 28 0.96 10.95 11.36
CA TYR A 28 2.09 11.14 10.44
C TYR A 28 2.62 9.81 9.89
N THR A 29 2.78 8.82 10.75
CA THR A 29 3.27 7.49 10.35
C THR A 29 2.29 6.78 9.42
N CYS A 30 0.97 6.87 9.68
CA CYS A 30 -0.07 6.37 8.80
C CYS A 30 -0.01 7.00 7.41
N VAL A 31 0.12 8.33 7.34
CA VAL A 31 0.24 9.08 6.08
C VAL A 31 1.46 8.62 5.29
N LEU A 32 2.62 8.42 5.95
CA LEU A 32 3.81 7.90 5.30
C LEU A 32 3.64 6.47 4.77
N ILE A 33 2.98 5.58 5.51
CA ILE A 33 2.71 4.21 5.06
C ILE A 33 1.80 4.21 3.84
N SER A 34 0.75 5.05 3.84
CA SER A 34 -0.17 5.20 2.71
C SER A 34 0.55 5.70 1.45
N GLY A 35 1.36 6.76 1.57
CA GLY A 35 2.14 7.27 0.44
C GLY A 35 3.23 6.30 -0.05
N TYR A 36 3.82 5.50 0.85
CA TYR A 36 4.73 4.43 0.49
C TYR A 36 4.04 3.35 -0.35
N LEU A 37 2.85 2.90 0.05
CA LEU A 37 2.06 1.93 -0.72
C LEU A 37 1.80 2.42 -2.15
N GLU A 38 1.30 3.63 -2.30
CA GLU A 38 1.01 4.24 -3.62
C GLU A 38 2.27 4.30 -4.49
N LYS A 39 3.38 4.80 -3.93
CA LYS A 39 4.65 4.93 -4.63
C LYS A 39 5.20 3.57 -5.09
N GLU A 40 5.15 2.55 -4.24
CA GLU A 40 5.70 1.24 -4.60
C GLU A 40 4.84 0.52 -5.65
N ILE A 41 3.51 0.62 -5.58
CA ILE A 41 2.64 0.09 -6.65
C ILE A 41 2.98 0.79 -7.97
N GLN A 42 3.08 2.12 -7.97
CA GLN A 42 3.44 2.89 -9.16
C GLN A 42 4.80 2.44 -9.73
N ASN A 43 5.83 2.31 -8.88
CA ASN A 43 7.14 1.83 -9.30
C ASN A 43 7.09 0.43 -9.94
N ILE A 44 6.31 -0.50 -9.37
CA ILE A 44 6.13 -1.85 -9.93
C ILE A 44 5.50 -1.77 -11.32
N LEU A 45 4.45 -0.96 -11.48
CA LEU A 45 3.78 -0.78 -12.77
C LEU A 45 4.69 -0.09 -13.80
N ASP A 46 5.49 0.89 -13.39
CA ASP A 46 6.42 1.59 -14.28
C ASP A 46 7.56 0.69 -14.75
N ILE A 47 7.98 -0.29 -13.93
CA ILE A 47 8.91 -1.35 -14.34
C ILE A 47 8.21 -2.31 -15.31
N TYR A 48 6.99 -2.76 -14.99
CA TYR A 48 6.21 -3.65 -15.84
C TYR A 48 5.96 -3.05 -17.24
N LYS A 49 5.72 -1.75 -17.35
CA LYS A 49 5.55 -1.03 -18.63
C LYS A 49 6.74 -1.15 -19.59
N LYS A 50 7.90 -1.63 -19.12
CA LYS A 50 9.10 -1.84 -19.93
C LYS A 50 9.26 -3.28 -20.42
N THR A 51 8.38 -4.20 -20.03
CA THR A 51 8.51 -5.62 -20.40
C THR A 51 7.94 -5.92 -21.78
N ALA A 52 8.34 -7.05 -22.37
CA ALA A 52 7.77 -7.53 -23.62
C ALA A 52 6.28 -7.87 -23.45
N HIS A 53 5.90 -8.49 -22.32
CA HIS A 53 4.52 -8.81 -21.98
C HIS A 53 3.62 -7.58 -22.06
N PHE A 54 4.04 -6.46 -21.48
CA PHE A 54 3.27 -5.21 -21.57
C PHE A 54 3.12 -4.70 -23.01
N ASN A 55 4.18 -4.82 -23.81
CA ASN A 55 4.19 -4.29 -25.16
C ASN A 55 3.30 -5.06 -26.14
N SER A 56 3.00 -6.32 -25.84
CA SER A 56 2.16 -7.23 -26.63
C SER A 56 0.73 -7.36 -26.13
N HIS A 57 0.35 -6.68 -25.04
CA HIS A 57 -0.96 -6.86 -24.40
C HIS A 57 -1.87 -5.64 -24.59
N ASP A 58 -3.17 -5.89 -24.73
CA ASP A 58 -4.18 -4.87 -25.04
C ASP A 58 -4.33 -3.78 -23.96
N CYS A 59 -3.88 -4.03 -22.73
CA CYS A 59 -3.93 -3.05 -21.63
C CYS A 59 -2.91 -1.91 -21.76
N LYS A 60 -2.08 -1.92 -22.82
CA LYS A 60 -0.96 -0.99 -23.04
C LYS A 60 -1.39 0.47 -23.05
N ASP A 61 -2.41 0.81 -23.82
CA ASP A 61 -2.81 2.20 -24.02
C ASP A 61 -3.56 2.76 -22.79
N GLU A 62 -4.36 1.92 -22.13
CA GLU A 62 -4.99 2.25 -20.85
C GLU A 62 -3.93 2.53 -19.77
N LEU A 63 -2.94 1.64 -19.61
CA LEU A 63 -1.89 1.82 -18.61
C LEU A 63 -0.93 2.98 -18.91
N LYS A 64 -0.67 3.29 -20.20
CA LYS A 64 0.13 4.45 -20.59
C LYS A 64 -0.54 5.76 -20.21
N SER A 65 -1.86 5.84 -20.40
CA SER A 65 -2.67 7.02 -20.06
C SER A 65 -3.09 7.05 -18.58
N MET A 66 -2.87 5.97 -17.84
CA MET A 66 -3.19 5.87 -16.42
C MET A 66 -2.47 6.96 -15.61
N ARG A 67 -3.27 7.73 -14.88
CA ARG A 67 -2.77 8.69 -13.88
C ARG A 67 -2.02 7.95 -12.77
N LYS A 68 -1.21 8.70 -12.02
CA LYS A 68 -0.53 8.15 -10.83
C LYS A 68 -1.55 7.50 -9.89
N ILE A 69 -1.19 6.34 -9.36
CA ILE A 69 -2.00 5.66 -8.34
C ILE A 69 -2.17 6.58 -7.12
N GLN A 70 -3.42 6.78 -6.71
CA GLN A 70 -3.82 7.54 -5.53
C GLN A 70 -4.93 6.82 -4.81
N ASN A 71 -5.01 6.98 -3.48
CA ASN A 71 -5.97 6.32 -2.62
C ASN A 71 -6.01 4.81 -2.91
N ALA A 72 -4.86 4.16 -2.84
CA ALA A 72 -4.61 2.77 -3.27
C ALA A 72 -5.33 1.70 -2.41
N LYS A 73 -6.65 1.84 -2.20
CA LYS A 73 -7.50 0.82 -1.59
C LYS A 73 -7.47 -0.42 -2.47
N TRP A 74 -7.67 -1.59 -1.87
CA TRP A 74 -7.71 -2.84 -2.61
C TRP A 74 -8.80 -2.83 -3.70
N CYS A 75 -9.98 -2.27 -3.40
CA CYS A 75 -11.07 -2.14 -4.37
C CYS A 75 -10.72 -1.23 -5.56
N SER A 76 -9.80 -0.29 -5.40
CA SER A 76 -9.35 0.62 -6.47
C SER A 76 -8.17 0.05 -7.25
N VAL A 77 -7.27 -0.69 -6.59
CA VAL A 77 -6.09 -1.30 -7.21
C VAL A 77 -6.44 -2.58 -7.96
N ARG A 78 -7.37 -3.39 -7.44
CA ARG A 78 -7.74 -4.68 -8.01
C ARG A 78 -8.19 -4.58 -9.48
N PRO A 79 -9.09 -3.66 -9.89
CA PRO A 79 -9.51 -3.54 -11.28
C PRO A 79 -8.34 -3.29 -12.23
N THR A 80 -7.41 -2.40 -11.89
CA THR A 80 -6.21 -2.16 -12.70
C THR A 80 -5.38 -3.42 -12.87
N LEU A 81 -5.17 -4.19 -11.80
CA LEU A 81 -4.40 -5.44 -11.87
C LEU A 81 -5.13 -6.54 -12.67
N THR A 82 -6.47 -6.60 -12.57
CA THR A 82 -7.33 -7.47 -13.38
C THR A 82 -7.21 -7.14 -14.87
N ASN A 83 -7.29 -5.85 -15.23
CA ASN A 83 -7.19 -5.39 -16.62
C ASN A 83 -5.83 -5.73 -17.25
N ILE A 84 -4.77 -5.80 -16.43
CA ILE A 84 -3.46 -6.24 -16.89
C ILE A 84 -3.46 -7.72 -17.23
N ASP A 85 -3.79 -8.56 -16.25
CA ASP A 85 -3.91 -10.01 -16.41
C ASP A 85 -4.60 -10.59 -15.16
N ASN A 86 -5.72 -11.27 -15.36
CA ASN A 86 -6.45 -11.98 -14.30
C ASN A 86 -5.57 -12.95 -13.49
N LYS A 87 -4.53 -13.53 -14.08
CA LYS A 87 -3.57 -14.40 -13.37
C LYS A 87 -2.82 -13.66 -12.27
N VAL A 88 -2.66 -12.34 -12.35
CA VAL A 88 -2.06 -11.52 -11.28
C VAL A 88 -2.90 -11.65 -10.01
N ILE A 89 -4.22 -11.49 -10.12
CA ILE A 89 -5.14 -11.61 -8.98
C ILE A 89 -5.12 -13.04 -8.42
N LEU A 90 -5.14 -14.05 -9.28
CA LEU A 90 -5.05 -15.45 -8.87
C LEU A 90 -3.72 -15.78 -8.15
N LYS A 91 -2.61 -15.17 -8.55
CA LYS A 91 -1.32 -15.34 -7.88
C LYS A 91 -1.26 -14.56 -6.56
N LEU A 92 -1.92 -13.40 -6.46
CA LEU A 92 -2.03 -12.60 -5.23
C LEU A 92 -2.91 -13.29 -4.18
N SER A 93 -4.03 -13.89 -4.58
CA SER A 93 -4.96 -14.57 -3.65
C SER A 93 -4.32 -15.78 -2.95
N LYS A 94 -3.25 -16.34 -3.51
CA LYS A 94 -2.43 -17.39 -2.88
C LYS A 94 -1.54 -16.88 -1.74
N LEU A 95 -1.50 -15.57 -1.47
CA LEU A 95 -0.79 -15.03 -0.33
C LEU A 95 -1.48 -15.48 0.97
N LYS A 96 -0.72 -16.07 1.91
CA LYS A 96 -1.26 -16.47 3.22
C LYS A 96 -1.96 -15.27 3.88
N ASP A 97 -3.15 -15.48 4.42
CA ASP A 97 -3.97 -14.45 5.07
C ASP A 97 -4.32 -13.27 4.15
N PHE A 98 -4.61 -13.55 2.87
CA PHE A 98 -4.88 -12.52 1.86
C PHE A 98 -5.98 -11.52 2.28
N SER A 99 -7.03 -11.98 2.96
CA SER A 99 -8.10 -11.12 3.49
C SER A 99 -7.58 -10.12 4.53
N LEU A 100 -6.70 -10.55 5.44
CA LEU A 100 -6.07 -9.67 6.43
C LEU A 100 -5.13 -8.67 5.74
N VAL A 101 -4.39 -9.10 4.73
CA VAL A 101 -3.49 -8.21 3.99
C VAL A 101 -4.23 -7.12 3.23
N THR A 102 -5.31 -7.47 2.54
CA THR A 102 -6.16 -6.49 1.85
C THR A 102 -6.91 -5.59 2.82
N SER A 103 -7.30 -6.11 3.99
CA SER A 103 -7.88 -5.32 5.08
C SER A 103 -6.89 -4.28 5.61
N SER A 104 -5.62 -4.65 5.83
CA SER A 104 -4.57 -3.71 6.23
C SER A 104 -4.35 -2.58 5.21
N ILE A 105 -4.38 -2.89 3.91
CA ILE A 105 -4.29 -1.88 2.84
C ILE A 105 -5.46 -0.89 2.95
N ASN A 106 -6.69 -1.41 3.05
CA ASN A 106 -7.88 -0.58 3.17
C ASN A 106 -7.85 0.26 4.44
N ASN A 107 -7.41 -0.31 5.57
CA ASN A 107 -7.33 0.37 6.85
C ASN A 107 -6.41 1.60 6.79
N ILE A 108 -5.19 1.44 6.26
CA ILE A 108 -4.23 2.55 6.12
C ILE A 108 -4.77 3.65 5.21
N VAL A 109 -5.35 3.29 4.06
CA VAL A 109 -5.85 4.29 3.11
C VAL A 109 -7.07 5.01 3.66
N ASN A 110 -8.00 4.29 4.30
CA ASN A 110 -9.16 4.89 4.96
C ASN A 110 -8.76 5.80 6.12
N THR A 111 -7.80 5.37 6.94
CA THR A 111 -7.31 6.17 8.07
C THR A 111 -6.61 7.43 7.59
N ARG A 112 -5.74 7.34 6.57
CA ARG A 112 -5.13 8.50 5.93
C ARG A 112 -6.18 9.46 5.36
N HIS A 113 -7.24 8.93 4.76
CA HIS A 113 -8.35 9.74 4.24
C HIS A 113 -9.01 10.55 5.36
N LYS A 114 -9.37 9.90 6.48
CA LYS A 114 -9.91 10.57 7.67
C LYS A 114 -9.00 11.67 8.20
N ILE A 115 -7.70 11.38 8.34
CA ILE A 115 -6.68 12.36 8.78
C ILE A 115 -6.67 13.58 7.86
N ALA A 116 -6.71 13.37 6.54
CA ALA A 116 -6.69 14.45 5.55
C ALA A 116 -7.95 15.33 5.62
N HIS A 117 -9.08 14.79 6.08
CA HIS A 117 -10.32 15.51 6.30
C HIS A 117 -10.45 16.10 7.71
N GLY A 118 -9.43 15.97 8.57
CA GLY A 118 -9.47 16.47 9.94
C GLY A 118 -10.41 15.68 10.85
N GLU A 119 -10.81 14.47 10.45
CA GLU A 119 -11.67 13.60 11.25
C GLU A 119 -10.90 12.97 12.42
N ASN A 120 -11.61 12.72 13.53
CA ASN A 120 -11.05 12.03 14.68
C ASN A 120 -10.74 10.56 14.37
N VAL A 121 -9.48 10.16 14.58
CA VAL A 121 -9.02 8.78 14.46
C VAL A 121 -8.73 8.22 15.86
N THR A 122 -9.66 7.41 16.38
CA THR A 122 -9.61 6.94 17.77
C THR A 122 -8.93 5.58 17.94
N ASN A 123 -8.87 4.76 16.89
CA ASN A 123 -8.42 3.36 16.96
C ASN A 123 -7.06 3.12 16.31
N LEU A 124 -6.25 4.18 16.12
CA LEU A 124 -4.92 4.03 15.56
C LEU A 124 -3.94 3.78 16.70
N THR A 125 -3.21 2.67 16.64
CA THR A 125 -2.15 2.34 17.58
C THR A 125 -0.87 1.99 16.84
N ILE A 126 0.26 2.05 17.54
CA ILE A 126 1.55 1.68 16.96
C ILE A 126 1.57 0.21 16.50
N ASP A 127 0.89 -0.68 17.21
CA ASP A 127 0.85 -2.11 16.88
C ASP A 127 0.00 -2.37 15.63
N ILE A 128 -1.11 -1.65 15.47
CA ILE A 128 -1.90 -1.68 14.23
C ILE A 128 -1.04 -1.20 13.06
N LEU A 129 -0.32 -0.08 13.21
CA LEU A 129 0.55 0.43 12.15
C LEU A 129 1.69 -0.53 11.78
N LYS A 130 2.29 -1.19 12.78
CA LYS A 130 3.31 -2.24 12.56
C LYS A 130 2.74 -3.41 11.76
N GLN A 131 1.56 -3.90 12.17
CA GLN A 131 0.92 -5.03 11.52
C GLN A 131 0.49 -4.69 10.09
N ASP A 132 -0.08 -3.51 9.89
CA ASP A 132 -0.48 -3.02 8.57
C ASP A 132 0.72 -2.83 7.64
N PHE A 133 1.80 -2.21 8.15
CA PHE A 133 3.02 -2.04 7.36
C PHE A 133 3.68 -3.39 7.00
N LYS A 134 3.67 -4.36 7.91
CA LYS A 134 4.14 -5.73 7.63
C LYS A 134 3.32 -6.37 6.52
N ASN A 135 2.00 -6.28 6.59
CA ASN A 135 1.09 -6.83 5.59
C ASN A 135 1.22 -6.15 4.22
N ILE A 136 1.32 -4.82 4.20
CA ILE A 136 1.58 -4.04 2.99
C ILE A 136 2.89 -4.47 2.33
N ASN A 137 3.97 -4.65 3.11
CA ASN A 137 5.23 -5.12 2.55
C ASN A 137 5.13 -6.55 1.97
N ARG A 138 4.34 -7.44 2.58
CA ARG A 138 4.08 -8.78 2.03
C ARG A 138 3.35 -8.69 0.70
N PHE A 139 2.31 -7.85 0.62
CA PHE A 139 1.59 -7.58 -0.62
C PHE A 139 2.52 -7.07 -1.72
N LEU A 140 3.28 -6.00 -1.44
CA LEU A 140 4.20 -5.38 -2.42
C LEU A 140 5.27 -6.36 -2.91
N LYS A 141 5.86 -7.16 -2.00
CA LYS A 141 6.82 -8.22 -2.38
C LYS A 141 6.20 -9.25 -3.33
N LYS A 142 4.99 -9.72 -3.01
CA LYS A 142 4.31 -10.70 -3.86
C LYS A 142 3.93 -10.10 -5.21
N LEU A 143 3.39 -8.87 -5.22
CA LEU A 143 3.04 -8.14 -6.43
C LEU A 143 4.26 -7.98 -7.35
N LYS A 144 5.39 -7.49 -6.80
CA LYS A 144 6.64 -7.36 -7.53
C LYS A 144 7.12 -8.69 -8.12
N SER A 145 7.10 -9.77 -7.32
CA SER A 145 7.48 -11.11 -7.77
C SER A 145 6.61 -11.60 -8.93
N ILE A 146 5.30 -11.34 -8.90
CA ILE A 146 4.39 -11.69 -9.99
C ILE A 146 4.78 -10.96 -11.26
N PHE A 147 4.91 -9.63 -11.20
CA PHE A 147 5.25 -8.80 -12.37
C PHE A 147 6.65 -9.05 -12.93
N THR A 148 7.59 -9.49 -12.10
CA THR A 148 8.93 -9.90 -12.57
C THR A 148 8.89 -11.25 -13.29
N SER A 149 7.83 -12.04 -13.10
CA SER A 149 7.63 -13.36 -13.73
C SER A 149 6.69 -13.33 -14.93
N LEU A 150 6.21 -12.14 -15.33
CA LEU A 150 5.39 -11.92 -16.53
C LEU A 150 6.30 -11.48 -17.68
#